data_AF-A0A6P0S9Z8-F1
#
_entry.id   AF-A0A6P0S9Z8-F1
#
_cell.length_a   1.000
_cell.length_b   1.000
_cell.length_c   1.000
_cell.angle_alpha   90.00
_cell.angle_beta   90.00
_cell.angle_gamma   90.00
#
_symmetry.space_group_name_H-M   'P 1'
#
loop_
_entity.id
_entity.type
_entity.pdbx_description
1 polymer ?
#
loop_
_entity_poly.entity_id
_entity_poly.type
_entity_poly.pdbx_seq_one_letter_code
_entity_poly.pdbx_strand_id
1 'polypeptide(L)' 'MRVLIDTDIVFDFLRDQEPFGENSAKLFEKIDVGEVEGLIAATTVTNINYIVRLKQG' A
#
# COMPACT_ATOMS: atom_id res chain seq x y z
N MET A 1 -13.69 4.00 10.46
CA MET A 1 -12.48 4.76 10.87
C MET A 1 -11.67 5.09 9.62
N ARG A 2 -11.10 6.29 9.48
CA ARG A 2 -10.28 6.68 8.33
C ARG A 2 -8.80 6.52 8.64
N VAL A 3 -8.05 5.88 7.75
CA VAL A 3 -6.61 5.65 7.90
C VAL A 3 -5.89 6.12 6.65
N LEU A 4 -4.90 6.99 6.82
CA LEU A 4 -3.96 7.35 5.75
C LEU A 4 -2.90 6.27 5.65
N ILE A 5 -2.78 5.66 4.47
CA ILE A 5 -1.86 4.58 4.15
C ILE A 5 -0.65 5.20 3.45
N ASP A 6 0.54 4.95 4.01
CA ASP A 6 1.79 5.42 3.42
C ASP A 6 2.18 4.56 2.20
N THR A 7 3.07 5.13 1.37
CA THR A 7 3.57 4.52 0.13
C THR A 7 4.17 3.14 0.36
N ASP A 8 4.93 2.97 1.44
CA ASP A 8 5.61 1.69 1.73
C ASP A 8 4.61 0.57 2.02
N ILE A 9 3.50 0.85 2.72
CA ILE A 9 2.46 -0.15 2.99
C ILE A 9 1.73 -0.57 1.71
N VAL A 10 1.44 0.39 0.82
CA VAL A 10 0.88 0.06 -0.50
C VAL A 10 1.88 -0.79 -1.30
N PHE A 11 3.18 -0.47 -1.21
CA PHE A 11 4.22 -1.20 -1.93
C PHE A 11 4.42 -2.62 -1.40
N ASP A 12 4.37 -2.82 -0.07
CA ASP A 12 4.45 -4.14 0.56
C ASP A 12 3.25 -5.02 0.19
N PHE A 13 2.05 -4.44 0.13
CA PHE A 13 0.86 -5.15 -0.35
C PHE A 13 1.01 -5.58 -1.82
N LEU A 14 1.49 -4.69 -2.68
CA LEU A 14 1.68 -4.99 -4.10
C LEU A 14 2.78 -6.03 -4.37
N ARG A 15 3.74 -6.19 -3.44
CA ARG A 15 4.90 -7.07 -3.60
C ARG A 15 4.79 -8.39 -2.86
N ASP A 16 3.86 -8.49 -1.91
CA ASP A 16 3.66 -9.68 -1.08
C ASP A 16 4.98 -10.22 -0.50
N GLN A 17 5.75 -9.33 0.13
CA GLN A 17 7.11 -9.62 0.60
C GLN A 17 7.24 -9.57 2.12
N GLU A 18 8.05 -10.47 2.68
CA GLU A 18 8.39 -10.46 4.10
C GLU A 18 9.23 -9.24 4.49
N PRO A 19 9.02 -8.67 5.70
CA PRO A 19 8.15 -9.13 6.78
C PRO A 19 6.76 -8.47 6.82
N PHE A 20 6.42 -7.63 5.83
CA PHE A 20 5.28 -6.71 5.91
C PHE A 20 4.10 -7.06 4.99
N GLY A 21 4.29 -7.98 4.04
CA GLY A 21 3.27 -8.46 3.11
C GLY A 21 2.01 -8.92 3.83
N GLU A 22 2.13 -9.83 4.80
CA GLU A 22 0.96 -10.35 5.55
C GLU A 22 0.21 -9.26 6.33
N ASN A 23 0.94 -8.35 6.97
CA ASN A 23 0.33 -7.25 7.74
C ASN A 23 -0.38 -6.26 6.82
N SER A 24 0.22 -5.95 5.66
CA SER A 24 -0.39 -5.09 4.66
C SER A 24 -1.64 -5.75 4.05
N ALA A 25 -1.61 -7.05 3.73
CA ALA A 25 -2.76 -7.80 3.25
C ALA A 25 -3.94 -7.75 4.23
N LYS A 26 -3.69 -8.00 5.53
CA LYS A 26 -4.73 -7.88 6.58
C LYS A 26 -5.35 -6.49 6.66
N LEU A 27 -4.57 -5.43 6.44
CA LEU A 27 -5.11 -4.06 6.37
C LEU A 27 -6.04 -3.91 5.16
N PHE A 28 -5.63 -4.39 3.98
CA PHE A 28 -6.45 -4.32 2.77
C PHE A 28 -7.71 -5.19 2.84
N GLU A 29 -7.66 -6.36 3.48
CA GLU A 29 -8.85 -7.18 3.78
C GLU A 29 -9.87 -6.40 4.62
N LYS A 30 -9.42 -5.68 5.65
CA LYS A 30 -10.29 -4.82 6.47
C LYS A 30 -10.90 -3.66 5.69
N ILE A 31 -10.18 -3.15 4.70
CA ILE A 31 -10.70 -2.13 3.79
C ILE A 31 -11.77 -2.74 2.86
N ASP A 32 -11.50 -3.93 2.33
CA ASP A 32 -12.40 -4.64 1.41
C ASP A 32 -13.76 -4.97 2.05
N VAL A 33 -13.77 -5.40 3.32
CA VAL A 33 -15.01 -5.65 4.08
C VAL A 33 -15.65 -4.38 4.67
N GLY A 34 -15.07 -3.20 4.43
CA GLY A 34 -15.61 -1.91 4.87
C GLY A 34 -15.43 -1.58 6.36
N GLU A 35 -14.58 -2.32 7.09
CA GLU A 35 -14.24 -2.00 8.49
C GLU A 35 -13.42 -0.70 8.60
N VAL A 36 -12.57 -0.43 7.60
CA VAL A 36 -11.67 0.72 7.54
C VAL A 36 -11.82 1.44 6.20
N GLU A 37 -11.88 2.77 6.24
CA GLU A 37 -11.79 3.61 5.04
C GLU A 37 -10.30 3.97 4.82
N GLY A 38 -9.69 3.36 3.80
CA GLY A 38 -8.30 3.62 3.41
C GLY A 38 -8.17 4.86 2.53
N LEU A 39 -7.25 5.74 2.88
CA LEU A 39 -6.88 6.93 2.11
C LEU A 39 -5.41 6.82 1.72
N ILE A 40 -5.05 7.30 0.51
CA ILE A 40 -3.64 7.48 0.12
C ILE A 40 -3.43 8.95 -0.28
N ALA A 41 -2.20 9.43 -0.13
CA ALA A 41 -1.85 10.73 -0.68
C ALA A 41 -1.81 10.66 -2.21
N ALA A 42 -2.16 11.75 -2.91
CA ALA A 42 -2.01 11.81 -4.37
C ALA A 42 -0.57 11.54 -4.82
N THR A 43 0.41 11.95 -3.99
CA THR A 43 1.84 11.70 -4.21
C THR A 43 2.24 10.24 -4.08
N THR A 44 1.48 9.41 -3.36
CA THR A 44 1.72 7.96 -3.27
C THR A 44 1.72 7.32 -4.65
N VAL A 45 0.78 7.72 -5.53
CA VAL A 45 0.70 7.20 -6.91
C VAL A 45 1.97 7.56 -7.71
N THR A 46 2.43 8.81 -7.61
CA THR A 46 3.64 9.26 -8.32
C THR A 46 4.90 8.60 -7.76
N ASN A 47 4.98 8.38 -6.45
CA ASN A 47 6.09 7.70 -5.79
C ASN A 47 6.19 6.23 -6.23
N ILE A 48 5.06 5.51 -6.25
CA ILE A 48 5.03 4.13 -6.74
C ILE A 48 5.49 4.07 -8.21
N ASN A 49 4.97 4.94 -9.07
CA ASN A 49 5.40 5.01 -10.48
C ASN A 49 6.91 5.27 -10.61
N TYR A 50 7.47 6.16 -9.79
CA TYR A 50 8.91 6.43 -9.78
C TYR A 50 9.72 5.20 -9.35
N ILE A 51 9.35 4.55 -8.24
CA ILE A 51 10.04 3.37 -7.70
C ILE A 51 10.01 2.20 -8.70
N VAL A 52 8.85 1.93 -9.30
CA VAL A 52 8.70 0.85 -10.29
C VAL A 52 9.62 1.09 -11.49
N ARG A 53 9.69 2.32 -12.00
CA ARG A 53 10.59 2.69 -13.10
C ARG A 53 12.06 2.56 -12.73
N LEU A 54 12.43 2.95 -11.51
CA LEU A 54 13.80 2.83 -11.02
C LEU A 54 14.28 1.38 -11.01
N LYS A 55 13.41 0.43 -10.65
CA LYS A 55 13.77 -1.01 -10.57
C LYS A 55 13.76 -1.74 -11.92
N GLN A 56 13.34 -1.09 -13.00
CA GLN A 56 13.33 -1.67 -14.35
C GLN A 56 14.60 -1.33 -15.16
N GLY A 57 15.48 -0.48 -14.64
CA GLY A 57 16.81 -0.20 -15.20
C GLY A 57 17.90 -0.86 -14.38
#